data_AF-A0A7X8WBQ4-F1
#
_entry.id   AF-A0A7X8WBQ4-F1
#
_cell.length_a   1.000
_cell.length_b   1.000
_cell.length_c   1.000
_cell.angle_alpha   90.00
_cell.angle_beta   90.00
_cell.angle_gamma   90.00
#
_symmetry.space_group_name_H-M   'P 1'
#
loop_
_entity.id
_entity.type
_entity.pdbx_description
1 polymer ?
#
loop_
_entity_poly.entity_id
_entity_poly.type
_entity_poly.pdbx_seq_one_letter_code
_entity_poly.pdbx_strand_id
1 'polypeptide(L)'
;MKIRFLGTGTSTGIPQIGCKCEVCRSTDKKDKRLRTSAFFSTYKTKILIDCGPDFRQQILKVPFAPLDAVLITHEHYDHVGGLDDLRSFSIFGNVQVYAEDYVCDRIRHRLPYCFVEKRYEGVPRIELNAISSNESFNIGDINIT
;
A
#
# COMPACT_ATOMS: atom_id res chain seq x y z
N MET A 1 16.90 -9.25 6.45
CA MET A 1 16.12 -8.16 5.82
C MET A 1 15.88 -8.50 4.36
N LYS A 2 14.68 -8.29 3.85
CA LYS A 2 14.30 -8.57 2.46
C LYS A 2 13.39 -7.47 1.93
N ILE A 3 13.67 -7.02 0.71
CA ILE A 3 12.82 -6.08 -0.02
C ILE A 3 12.27 -6.81 -1.25
N ARG A 4 10.98 -6.66 -1.50
CA ARG A 4 10.33 -7.12 -2.72
C ARG A 4 9.62 -5.94 -3.37
N PHE A 5 10.02 -5.59 -4.58
CA PHE A 5 9.25 -4.68 -5.43
C PHE A 5 8.00 -5.40 -5.91
N LEU A 6 6.84 -4.90 -5.50
CA LEU A 6 5.53 -5.41 -5.88
C LEU A 6 5.08 -4.81 -7.22
N GLY A 7 5.47 -3.56 -7.47
CA GLY A 7 5.35 -2.90 -8.76
C GLY A 7 6.45 -1.86 -8.94
N THR A 8 6.76 -1.56 -10.20
CA THR A 8 7.85 -0.67 -10.63
C THR A 8 7.41 0.22 -11.81
N GLY A 9 6.10 0.36 -11.99
CA GLY A 9 5.48 1.14 -13.04
C GLY A 9 5.14 2.55 -12.58
N THR A 10 4.85 3.40 -13.57
CA THR A 10 4.23 4.72 -13.35
C THR A 10 2.78 4.58 -12.86
N SER A 11 2.11 5.70 -12.61
CA SER A 11 0.72 5.79 -12.15
C SER A 11 -0.28 5.03 -13.04
N THR A 12 0.02 4.92 -14.33
CA THR A 12 -0.79 4.19 -15.33
C THR A 12 -0.38 2.73 -15.52
N GLY A 13 0.71 2.29 -14.89
CA GLY A 13 1.33 0.99 -15.14
C GLY A 13 1.93 0.86 -16.54
N ILE A 14 2.45 -0.33 -16.86
CA ILE A 14 2.86 -0.70 -18.21
C ILE A 14 2.31 -2.11 -18.51
N PRO A 15 1.52 -2.30 -19.58
CA PRO A 15 1.16 -1.33 -20.61
C PRO A 15 0.20 -0.24 -20.11
N GLN A 16 0.38 0.99 -20.58
CA GLN A 16 -0.62 2.05 -20.38
C GLN A 16 -1.84 1.77 -21.26
N ILE A 17 -3.04 1.96 -20.69
CA ILE A 17 -4.32 1.76 -21.39
C ILE A 17 -4.33 2.56 -22.72
N GLY A 18 -4.55 1.86 -23.83
CA GLY A 18 -4.62 2.44 -25.17
C GLY A 18 -3.27 2.73 -25.85
N CYS A 19 -2.14 2.61 -25.16
CA CYS A 19 -0.82 2.89 -25.75
C CYS A 19 -0.31 1.73 -26.61
N LYS A 20 0.22 2.05 -27.79
CA LYS A 20 0.78 1.09 -28.76
C LYS A 20 2.29 1.29 -29.00
N CYS A 21 3.01 1.99 -28.12
CA CYS A 21 4.46 2.13 -28.24
C CYS A 21 5.16 0.77 -28.13
N GLU A 22 6.44 0.73 -28.49
CA GLU A 22 7.27 -0.49 -28.45
C GLU A 22 7.24 -1.16 -27.07
N VAL A 23 7.46 -0.40 -25.98
CA VAL A 23 7.47 -0.92 -24.61
C VAL A 23 6.11 -1.51 -24.20
N CYS A 24 4.99 -0.83 -24.54
CA CYS A 24 3.66 -1.35 -24.21
C CYS A 24 3.34 -2.64 -24.99
N ARG A 25 3.86 -2.79 -26.21
CA ARG A 25 3.72 -4.00 -27.04
C ARG A 25 4.77 -5.08 -26.77
N SER A 26 5.80 -4.78 -25.99
CA SER A 26 6.86 -5.73 -25.64
C SER A 26 6.31 -7.04 -25.09
N THR A 27 6.91 -8.16 -25.51
CA THR A 27 6.61 -9.50 -24.99
C THR A 27 7.50 -9.86 -23.79
N ASP A 28 8.49 -9.02 -23.45
CA ASP A 28 9.27 -9.21 -22.23
C ASP A 28 8.36 -8.99 -21.00
N LYS A 29 8.37 -9.96 -20.09
CA LYS A 29 7.62 -9.91 -18.84
C LYS A 29 8.10 -8.78 -17.93
N LYS A 30 9.35 -8.32 -18.04
CA LYS A 30 9.91 -7.21 -17.25
C LYS A 30 9.32 -5.85 -17.65
N ASP A 31 8.75 -5.75 -18.84
CA ASP A 31 8.02 -4.55 -19.29
C ASP A 31 6.57 -4.54 -18.82
N LYS A 32 6.08 -5.60 -18.17
CA LYS A 32 4.75 -5.64 -17.56
C LYS A 32 4.86 -5.19 -16.11
N ARG A 33 4.54 -3.92 -15.85
CA ARG A 33 4.78 -3.25 -14.58
C ARG A 33 3.47 -2.76 -13.95
N LEU A 34 3.21 -3.24 -12.74
CA LEU A 34 2.16 -2.74 -11.87
C LEU A 34 2.55 -1.38 -11.26
N ARG A 35 1.58 -0.61 -10.75
CA ARG A 35 1.85 0.63 -10.01
C ARG A 35 2.84 0.39 -8.88
N THR A 36 3.68 1.39 -8.62
CA THR A 36 4.78 1.30 -7.68
C THR A 36 4.30 0.94 -6.27
N SER A 37 4.91 -0.09 -5.69
CA SER A 37 4.71 -0.52 -4.30
C SER A 37 5.85 -1.47 -3.93
N ALA A 38 6.19 -1.53 -2.65
CA ALA A 38 7.21 -2.44 -2.14
C ALA A 38 6.75 -3.13 -0.86
N PHE A 39 7.27 -4.33 -0.64
CA PHE A 39 7.07 -5.09 0.59
C PHE A 39 8.42 -5.32 1.26
N PHE A 40 8.55 -4.81 2.47
CA PHE A 40 9.74 -4.96 3.29
C PHE A 40 9.48 -5.99 4.38
N SER A 41 10.44 -6.88 4.62
CA SER A 41 10.34 -7.81 5.75
C SER A 41 11.66 -8.15 6.44
N THR A 42 11.57 -8.32 7.75
CA THR A 42 12.55 -9.02 8.59
C THR A 42 11.93 -10.35 9.05
N TYR A 43 12.57 -11.01 10.01
CA TYR A 43 11.99 -12.18 10.67
C TYR A 43 10.84 -11.80 11.63
N LYS A 44 10.80 -10.54 12.09
CA LYS A 44 9.79 -10.02 13.02
C LYS A 44 8.75 -9.15 12.33
N THR A 45 9.19 -8.29 11.41
CA THR A 45 8.39 -7.16 10.94
C THR A 45 8.12 -7.23 9.43
N LYS A 46 6.90 -6.89 9.03
CA LYS A 46 6.40 -6.83 7.65
C LYS A 46 5.76 -5.48 7.41
N ILE A 47 6.30 -4.73 6.45
CA ILE A 47 5.86 -3.39 6.10
C ILE A 47 5.48 -3.38 4.62
N LEU A 48 4.26 -2.92 4.32
CA LEU A 48 3.87 -2.55 2.96
C LEU A 48 4.18 -1.07 2.74
N ILE A 49 4.80 -0.72 1.62
CA ILE A 49 4.99 0.66 1.17
C ILE A 49 4.06 0.89 -0.01
N ASP A 50 3.13 1.82 0.19
CA ASP A 50 2.01 2.16 -0.68
C ASP A 50 1.04 0.99 -0.95
N CYS A 51 -0.25 1.32 -0.95
CA CYS A 51 -1.35 0.40 -1.18
C CYS A 51 -2.15 0.88 -2.40
N GLY A 52 -1.51 0.80 -3.57
CA GLY A 52 -2.07 1.18 -4.85
C GLY A 52 -3.19 0.24 -5.32
N PRO A 53 -3.89 0.53 -6.43
CA PRO A 53 -5.04 -0.25 -6.86
C PRO A 53 -4.65 -1.62 -7.45
N ASP A 54 -3.35 -1.92 -7.55
CA ASP A 54 -2.83 -3.26 -7.85
C ASP A 54 -2.56 -4.10 -6.60
N PHE A 55 -2.79 -3.56 -5.39
CA PHE A 55 -2.41 -4.20 -4.14
C PHE A 55 -2.91 -5.64 -4.05
N ARG A 56 -4.19 -5.91 -4.38
CA ARG A 56 -4.73 -7.27 -4.38
C ARG A 56 -3.90 -8.25 -5.22
N GLN A 57 -3.56 -7.90 -6.46
CA GLN A 57 -2.75 -8.81 -7.30
C GLN A 57 -1.28 -8.88 -6.88
N GLN A 58 -0.77 -7.81 -6.28
CA GLN A 58 0.59 -7.72 -5.77
C GLN A 58 0.77 -8.60 -4.53
N ILE A 59 -0.13 -8.48 -3.56
CA ILE A 59 -0.02 -9.13 -2.26
C ILE A 59 -0.30 -10.64 -2.33
N LEU A 60 -1.09 -11.11 -3.30
CA LEU A 60 -1.31 -12.55 -3.54
C LEU A 60 -0.02 -13.33 -3.85
N LYS A 61 1.07 -12.64 -4.21
CA LYS A 61 2.39 -13.25 -4.42
C LYS A 61 3.20 -13.38 -3.12
N VAL A 62 2.73 -12.79 -2.03
CA VAL A 62 3.36 -12.80 -0.71
C VAL A 62 2.54 -13.71 0.21
N PRO A 63 3.19 -14.56 1.04
CA PRO A 63 2.46 -15.37 2.02
C PRO A 63 1.58 -14.50 2.92
N PHE A 64 0.31 -14.91 3.07
CA PHE A 64 -0.65 -14.17 3.87
C PHE A 64 -0.28 -14.25 5.36
N ALA A 65 -0.06 -13.10 5.97
CA ALA A 65 0.35 -12.93 7.37
C ALA A 65 -0.05 -11.53 7.85
N PRO A 66 -0.06 -11.26 9.16
CA PRO A 66 -0.24 -9.90 9.68
C PRO A 66 0.77 -8.91 9.06
N LEU A 67 0.30 -7.71 8.77
CA LEU A 67 1.14 -6.55 8.45
C LEU A 67 1.37 -5.77 9.75
N ASP A 68 2.63 -5.47 10.04
CA ASP A 68 2.97 -4.61 11.17
C ASP A 68 2.69 -3.14 10.83
N ALA A 69 2.84 -2.77 9.56
CA ALA A 69 2.52 -1.43 9.08
C ALA A 69 2.25 -1.39 7.57
N VAL A 70 1.48 -0.39 7.17
CA VAL A 70 1.38 0.13 5.81
C VAL A 70 1.88 1.58 5.84
N LEU A 71 2.99 1.86 5.17
CA LEU A 71 3.50 3.21 4.99
C LEU A 71 2.93 3.79 3.69
N ILE A 72 2.32 4.97 3.74
CA ILE A 72 1.84 5.67 2.55
C ILE A 72 2.72 6.88 2.30
N THR A 73 3.26 6.96 1.09
CA THR A 73 4.16 8.06 0.69
C THR A 73 3.40 9.34 0.44
N HIS A 74 2.31 9.29 -0.34
CA HIS A 74 1.45 10.43 -0.67
C HIS A 74 0.06 9.98 -1.14
N GLU A 75 -0.87 10.92 -1.33
CA GLU A 75 -2.31 10.67 -1.46
C GLU A 75 -2.81 10.29 -2.85
N HIS A 76 -1.93 10.24 -3.86
CA HIS A 76 -2.31 9.95 -5.22
C HIS A 76 -2.89 8.53 -5.36
N TYR A 77 -3.84 8.38 -6.30
CA TYR A 77 -4.65 7.17 -6.43
C TYR A 77 -3.84 5.90 -6.69
N ASP A 78 -2.74 6.02 -7.42
CA ASP A 78 -1.80 4.94 -7.68
C ASP A 78 -1.07 4.42 -6.43
N HIS A 79 -1.12 5.15 -5.32
CA HIS A 79 -0.50 4.79 -4.04
C HIS A 79 -1.51 4.45 -2.93
N VAL A 80 -2.78 4.86 -3.06
CA VAL A 80 -3.82 4.65 -2.03
C VAL A 80 -5.08 3.92 -2.52
N GLY A 81 -5.21 3.70 -3.83
CA GLY A 81 -6.44 3.19 -4.43
C GLY A 81 -6.80 1.75 -4.08
N GLY A 82 -5.89 0.99 -3.45
CA GLY A 82 -6.11 -0.38 -2.96
C GLY A 82 -6.33 -0.50 -1.46
N LEU A 83 -6.40 0.61 -0.72
CA LEU A 83 -6.57 0.60 0.74
C LEU A 83 -7.81 -0.19 1.20
N ASP A 84 -8.86 -0.28 0.37
CA ASP A 84 -10.07 -1.04 0.71
C ASP A 84 -9.84 -2.56 0.82
N ASP A 85 -8.87 -3.10 0.06
CA ASP A 85 -8.50 -4.51 0.09
C ASP A 85 -7.75 -4.90 1.39
N LEU A 86 -7.37 -3.93 2.24
CA LEU A 86 -6.83 -4.20 3.58
C LEU A 86 -7.85 -4.85 4.52
N ARG A 87 -9.12 -4.94 4.11
CA ARG A 87 -10.18 -5.65 4.86
C ARG A 87 -9.82 -7.09 5.19
N SER A 88 -9.13 -7.80 4.31
CA SER A 88 -8.70 -9.17 4.57
C SER A 88 -7.65 -9.25 5.67
N PHE A 89 -6.82 -8.23 5.84
CA PHE A 89 -5.83 -8.14 6.92
C PHE A 89 -6.45 -7.72 8.25
N SER A 90 -7.66 -7.16 8.20
CA SER A 90 -8.38 -6.77 9.40
C SER A 90 -8.73 -7.96 10.28
N ILE A 91 -8.64 -9.21 9.81
CA ILE A 91 -8.81 -10.41 10.66
C ILE A 91 -7.79 -10.46 11.81
N PHE A 92 -6.64 -9.78 11.67
CA PHE A 92 -5.59 -9.70 12.68
C PHE A 92 -5.72 -8.51 13.63
N GLY A 93 -6.77 -7.69 13.48
CA GLY A 93 -6.99 -6.47 14.26
C GLY A 93 -7.05 -5.23 13.38
N ASN A 94 -6.68 -4.07 13.94
CA ASN A 94 -6.57 -2.85 13.16
C ASN A 94 -5.29 -2.89 12.31
N VAL A 95 -5.42 -2.55 11.03
CA VAL A 95 -4.29 -2.38 10.11
C VAL A 95 -3.70 -1.00 10.36
N GLN A 96 -2.44 -0.97 10.82
CA GLN A 96 -1.72 0.26 11.11
C GLN A 96 -1.25 0.92 9.81
N VAL A 97 -1.80 2.08 9.49
CA VAL A 97 -1.45 2.87 8.31
C VAL A 97 -0.75 4.15 8.78
N TYR A 98 0.48 4.37 8.33
CA TYR A 98 1.29 5.53 8.66
C TYR A 98 1.42 6.43 7.45
N ALA A 99 1.16 7.72 7.62
CA ALA A 99 1.28 8.73 6.58
C ALA A 99 1.45 10.12 7.20
N GLU A 100 1.91 11.11 6.44
CA GLU A 100 1.88 12.50 6.92
C GLU A 100 0.43 12.95 7.19
N ASP A 101 0.27 13.92 8.09
CA ASP A 101 -1.06 14.36 8.56
C ASP A 101 -2.01 14.76 7.42
N TYR A 102 -1.49 15.50 6.43
CA TYR A 102 -2.27 15.88 5.26
C TYR A 102 -2.71 14.66 4.42
N VAL A 103 -1.89 13.60 4.37
CA VAL A 103 -2.22 12.35 3.66
C VAL A 103 -3.27 11.58 4.44
N CYS A 104 -3.18 11.51 5.77
CA CYS A 104 -4.21 10.93 6.63
C CYS A 104 -5.57 11.58 6.37
N ASP A 105 -5.62 12.92 6.29
CA ASP A 105 -6.85 13.64 5.95
C ASP A 105 -7.36 13.26 4.56
N ARG A 106 -6.50 13.19 3.55
CA ARG A 106 -6.91 12.78 2.19
C ARG A 106 -7.43 11.34 2.15
N ILE A 107 -6.88 10.43 2.94
CA ILE A 107 -7.38 9.06 3.08
C ILE A 107 -8.77 9.06 3.72
N ARG A 108 -9.00 9.83 4.80
CA ARG A 108 -10.33 9.96 5.43
C ARG A 108 -11.39 10.43 4.45
N HIS A 109 -11.06 11.43 3.61
CA HIS A 109 -11.97 11.94 2.60
C HIS A 109 -12.26 10.93 1.47
N ARG A 110 -11.29 10.08 1.13
CA ARG A 110 -11.44 9.09 0.05
C ARG A 110 -12.22 7.85 0.50
N LEU A 111 -12.06 7.45 1.77
CA LEU A 111 -12.68 6.26 2.34
C LEU A 111 -13.49 6.60 3.61
N PRO A 112 -14.47 7.53 3.54
CA PRO A 112 -15.16 8.03 4.73
C PRO A 112 -15.84 6.92 5.52
N TYR A 113 -16.35 5.89 4.83
CA TYR A 113 -17.00 4.72 5.43
C TYR A 113 -16.06 3.87 6.30
N CYS A 114 -14.74 4.00 6.18
CA CYS A 114 -13.77 3.31 7.05
C CYS A 114 -13.64 3.99 8.42
N PHE A 115 -14.04 5.26 8.53
CA PHE A 115 -13.77 6.12 9.70
C PHE A 115 -15.03 6.60 10.42
N VAL A 116 -16.21 6.03 10.09
CA VAL A 116 -17.46 6.28 10.83
C VAL A 116 -17.53 5.48 12.14
N GLU A 117 -18.32 5.97 13.11
CA GLU A 117 -18.54 5.30 14.40
C GLU A 117 -19.17 3.91 14.23
N LYS A 118 -20.25 3.82 13.44
CA LYS A 118 -20.95 2.57 13.16
C LYS A 118 -20.51 2.01 11.81
N ARG A 119 -19.50 1.14 11.84
CA ARG A 119 -19.01 0.40 10.67
C ARG A 119 -19.93 -0.79 10.37
N TYR A 120 -20.14 -1.11 9.10
CA TYR A 120 -20.78 -2.36 8.69
C TYR A 120 -19.73 -3.48 8.55
N GLU A 121 -20.19 -4.74 8.57
CA GLU A 121 -19.29 -5.88 8.48
C GLU A 121 -18.49 -5.89 7.17
N GLY A 122 -17.20 -6.24 7.29
CA GLY A 122 -16.30 -6.36 6.14
C GLY A 122 -15.61 -5.06 5.70
N VAL A 123 -15.91 -3.90 6.31
CA VAL A 123 -15.12 -2.66 6.13
C VAL A 123 -13.71 -2.85 6.66
N PRO A 124 -12.65 -2.37 5.97
CA PRO A 124 -11.30 -2.44 6.50
C PRO A 124 -11.16 -1.64 7.81
N ARG A 125 -10.54 -2.27 8.80
CA ARG A 125 -10.24 -1.64 10.10
C ARG A 125 -8.91 -0.91 10.02
N ILE A 126 -8.91 0.28 9.42
CA ILE A 126 -7.71 1.11 9.27
C ILE A 126 -7.52 1.99 10.52
N GLU A 127 -6.31 1.97 11.07
CA GLU A 127 -5.84 2.91 12.10
C GLU A 127 -4.84 3.88 11.43
N LEU A 128 -5.13 5.17 11.43
CA LEU A 128 -4.26 6.19 10.83
C LEU A 128 -3.32 6.75 11.88
N ASN A 129 -2.02 6.62 11.64
CA ASN A 129 -0.94 7.10 12.48
C ASN A 129 -0.22 8.23 11.73
N ALA A 130 -0.40 9.48 12.18
CA ALA A 130 0.29 10.61 11.58
C ALA A 130 1.80 10.53 11.88
N ILE A 131 2.63 10.77 10.86
CA ILE A 131 4.09 10.85 10.95
C ILE A 131 4.62 12.17 10.41
N SER A 132 5.87 12.49 10.71
CA SER A 132 6.57 13.69 10.24
C SER A 132 7.82 13.27 9.46
N SER A 133 8.07 13.91 8.32
CA SER A 133 9.29 13.69 7.52
C SER A 133 10.58 14.10 8.23
N ASN A 134 10.49 14.86 9.32
CA ASN A 134 11.65 15.28 10.11
C ASN A 134 11.91 14.40 11.35
N GLU A 135 11.08 13.38 11.58
CA GLU A 135 11.17 12.55 12.77
C GLU A 135 11.27 11.07 12.41
N SER A 136 12.36 10.43 12.85
CA SER A 136 12.48 8.98 12.73
C SER A 136 11.57 8.28 13.74
N PHE A 137 11.03 7.13 13.35
CA PHE A 137 10.21 6.29 14.21
C PHE A 137 10.51 4.81 13.98
N ASN A 138 10.02 3.95 14.87
CA ASN A 138 10.27 2.52 14.79
C ASN A 138 8.98 1.74 14.51
N ILE A 139 9.08 0.77 13.61
CA ILE A 139 8.07 -0.27 13.45
C ILE A 139 8.78 -1.60 13.73
N GLY A 140 8.44 -2.24 14.85
CA GLY A 140 9.10 -3.46 15.29
C GLY A 140 10.62 -3.32 15.38
N ASP A 141 11.36 -4.10 14.59
CA ASP A 141 12.83 -4.07 14.56
C ASP A 141 13.42 -3.14 13.48
N ILE A 142 12.62 -2.25 12.90
CA ILE A 142 13.01 -1.37 11.79
C ILE A 142 12.90 0.10 12.21
N ASN A 143 13.96 0.85 11.98
CA ASN A 143 13.96 2.31 12.07
C ASN A 143 13.61 2.92 10.70
N ILE A 144 12.65 3.83 10.67
CA ILE A 144 12.19 4.56 9.50
C ILE A 144 12.67 6.00 9.63
N THR A 145 13.27 6.54 8.57
CA THR A 145 13.84 7.90 8.50
C THR A 145 13.66 8.49 7.11
#